data_AF-A0A0B8NL09-F1
#
_entry.id   AF-A0A0B8NL09-F1
#
_cell.length_a   1.000
_cell.length_b   1.000
_cell.length_c   1.000
_cell.angle_alpha   90.00
_cell.angle_beta   90.00
_cell.angle_gamma   90.00
#
_symmetry.space_group_name_H-M   'P 1'
#
loop_
_entity.id
_entity.type
_entity.pdbx_description
1 polymer ?
#
loop_
_entity_poly.entity_id
_entity_poly.type
_entity_poly.pdbx_seq_one_letter_code
_entity_poly.pdbx_strand_id
1 'polypeptide(L)'
;MDGAPGPNGATSENRYVIKILPKVAVSKFVGEQWVPTGALSQKLTMVAFEDDAAGFAVAHTYAGKGWQQVLAQTGMPYTITALTASIVGPTTLAEGNTSQSTQVVVKDQWGGIVAPSLLNCTGVTALTATVTPAGLVTPTADGTGGTGAVNVALNLPSGWPASTATATPPAITVA
;
A
#
# COMPACT_ATOMS: atom_id res chain seq x y z
N MET A 1 -33.31 -8.88 4.78
CA MET A 1 -32.36 -9.71 4.01
C MET A 1 -31.06 -8.94 3.98
N ASP A 2 -30.23 -9.16 5.00
CA ASP A 2 -28.97 -8.44 5.17
C ASP A 2 -27.92 -9.20 4.36
N GLY A 3 -27.67 -8.71 3.15
CA GLY A 3 -26.73 -9.33 2.22
C GLY A 3 -25.35 -9.27 2.82
N ALA A 4 -24.71 -10.44 2.98
CA ALA A 4 -23.29 -10.53 3.30
C ALA A 4 -22.53 -9.51 2.44
N PRO A 5 -21.68 -8.65 3.04
CA PRO A 5 -20.97 -7.65 2.28
C PRO A 5 -20.17 -8.38 1.21
N GLY A 6 -20.54 -8.16 -0.07
CA GLY A 6 -19.78 -8.69 -1.18
C GLY A 6 -18.31 -8.27 -1.09
N PRO A 7 -17.39 -8.96 -1.78
CA PRO A 7 -15.94 -8.76 -1.68
C PRO A 7 -15.45 -7.32 -1.95
N ASN A 8 -16.33 -6.43 -2.38
CA ASN A 8 -16.05 -5.03 -2.69
C ASN A 8 -16.62 -4.08 -1.63
N GLY A 9 -16.37 -4.36 -0.34
CA GLY A 9 -16.72 -3.49 0.79
C GLY A 9 -16.26 -2.04 0.53
N ALA A 10 -17.24 -1.15 0.36
CA ALA A 10 -17.09 0.18 -0.20
C ALA A 10 -16.61 1.23 0.83
N THR A 11 -15.40 1.06 1.37
CA THR A 11 -14.70 2.10 2.16
C THR A 11 -13.21 2.10 1.83
N SER A 12 -12.66 3.29 1.60
CA SER A 12 -11.40 3.53 0.87
C SER A 12 -10.12 2.96 1.49
N GLU A 13 -10.11 2.55 2.76
CA GLU A 13 -8.88 2.17 3.46
C GLU A 13 -8.99 0.91 4.34
N ASN A 14 -10.17 0.29 4.44
CA ASN A 14 -10.35 -0.81 5.38
C ASN A 14 -9.61 -2.07 4.92
N ARG A 15 -8.86 -2.68 5.85
CA ARG A 15 -8.12 -3.93 5.68
C ARG A 15 -8.85 -5.02 6.42
N TYR A 16 -9.55 -5.89 5.69
CA TYR A 16 -10.23 -7.03 6.29
C TYR A 16 -9.54 -8.32 5.89
N VAL A 17 -9.27 -9.18 6.88
CA VAL A 17 -8.97 -10.59 6.64
C VAL A 17 -10.29 -11.34 6.72
N ILE A 18 -10.80 -11.77 5.56
CA ILE A 18 -12.01 -12.57 5.48
C ILE A 18 -11.59 -14.04 5.54
N LYS A 19 -12.19 -14.78 6.48
CA LYS A 19 -12.10 -16.24 6.54
C LYS A 19 -13.36 -16.82 5.93
N ILE A 20 -13.20 -17.55 4.83
CA ILE A 20 -14.30 -18.25 4.16
C ILE A 20 -14.22 -19.72 4.57
N LEU A 21 -15.30 -20.22 5.15
CA LEU A 21 -15.48 -21.61 5.58
C LEU A 21 -16.64 -22.21 4.76
N PRO A 22 -16.37 -22.80 3.59
CA PRO A 22 -17.42 -23.24 2.66
C PRO A 22 -18.22 -24.44 3.20
N LYS A 23 -17.54 -25.35 3.94
CA LYS A 23 -18.18 -26.53 4.52
C LYS A 23 -17.64 -26.79 5.93
N VAL A 24 -18.55 -26.79 6.89
CA VAL A 24 -18.25 -27.12 8.29
C VAL A 24 -19.19 -28.21 8.77
N ALA A 25 -18.69 -29.15 9.56
CA ALA A 25 -19.53 -30.09 10.29
C ALA A 25 -19.32 -29.93 11.80
N VAL A 26 -20.36 -30.18 12.58
CA VAL A 26 -20.28 -30.18 14.03
C VAL A 26 -19.51 -31.42 14.48
N SER A 27 -18.36 -31.22 15.13
CA SER A 27 -17.52 -32.32 15.61
C SER A 27 -17.85 -32.71 17.05
N LYS A 28 -18.39 -31.78 17.83
CA LYS A 28 -18.79 -32.04 19.22
C LYS A 28 -19.98 -31.16 19.59
N PHE A 29 -21.01 -31.80 20.12
CA PHE A 29 -22.11 -31.15 20.81
C PHE A 29 -21.93 -31.42 22.31
N VAL A 30 -21.80 -30.35 23.10
CA VAL A 30 -21.53 -30.47 24.55
C VAL A 30 -22.83 -30.49 25.37
N GLY A 31 -23.99 -30.55 24.72
CA GLY A 31 -25.29 -30.53 25.38
C GLY A 31 -25.76 -29.11 25.72
N GLU A 32 -27.04 -29.01 26.09
CA GLU A 32 -27.63 -27.75 26.56
C GLU A 32 -27.22 -27.52 28.02
N GLN A 33 -26.52 -26.42 28.28
CA GLN A 33 -26.31 -25.96 29.64
C GLN A 33 -27.55 -25.16 30.06
N TRP A 34 -28.37 -25.72 30.94
CA TRP A 34 -29.48 -24.99 31.57
C TRP A 34 -28.92 -23.87 32.44
N VAL A 35 -28.92 -22.66 31.90
CA VAL A 35 -28.63 -21.44 32.67
C VAL A 35 -30.00 -20.84 33.05
N PRO A 36 -30.34 -20.70 34.34
CA PRO A 36 -31.67 -20.25 34.79
C PRO A 36 -32.09 -18.85 34.30
N THR A 37 -31.15 -18.09 33.73
CA THR A 37 -31.36 -16.74 33.22
C THR A 37 -31.29 -16.72 31.70
N GLY A 38 -32.40 -17.10 31.07
CA GLY A 38 -32.89 -16.49 29.81
C GLY A 38 -32.18 -16.77 28.48
N ALA A 39 -31.06 -17.49 28.42
CA ALA A 39 -30.47 -17.86 27.14
C ALA A 39 -29.90 -19.28 27.18
N LEU A 40 -30.55 -20.19 26.46
CA LEU A 40 -29.98 -21.49 26.10
C LEU A 40 -28.79 -21.22 25.17
N SER A 41 -27.58 -21.22 25.74
CA SER A 41 -26.35 -21.12 24.94
C SER A 41 -25.84 -22.52 24.67
N GLN A 42 -25.91 -22.92 23.40
CA GLN A 42 -25.36 -24.19 22.94
C GLN A 42 -23.93 -23.96 22.42
N LYS A 43 -22.94 -24.59 23.06
CA LYS A 43 -21.55 -24.57 22.57
C LYS A 43 -21.38 -25.65 21.51
N LEU A 44 -21.23 -25.23 20.26
CA LEU A 44 -20.92 -26.09 19.12
C LEU A 44 -19.43 -25.99 18.78
N THR A 45 -18.73 -27.12 18.74
CA THR A 45 -17.41 -27.19 18.09
C THR A 45 -17.61 -27.62 16.64
N MET A 46 -17.11 -26.82 15.71
CA MET A 46 -17.19 -27.09 14.27
C MET A 46 -15.79 -27.39 13.72
N VAL A 47 -15.71 -28.33 12.78
CA VAL A 47 -14.50 -28.65 12.02
C VAL A 47 -14.77 -28.35 10.55
N ALA A 48 -13.82 -27.68 9.91
CA ALA A 48 -13.88 -27.37 8.49
C ALA A 48 -13.37 -28.57 7.67
N PHE A 49 -14.02 -28.85 6.55
CA PHE A 49 -13.63 -29.88 5.60
C PHE A 49 -13.38 -29.25 4.24
N GLU A 50 -12.51 -29.88 3.45
CA GLU A 50 -12.30 -29.49 2.06
C GLU A 50 -13.63 -29.62 1.30
N ASP A 51 -14.01 -28.56 0.62
CA ASP A 51 -15.17 -28.55 -0.25
C ASP A 51 -14.73 -28.96 -1.67
N ASP A 52 -15.31 -30.03 -2.21
CA ASP A 52 -14.92 -30.59 -3.51
C ASP A 52 -15.18 -29.64 -4.70
N ALA A 53 -16.07 -28.65 -4.55
CA ALA A 53 -16.37 -27.65 -5.57
C ALA A 53 -15.53 -26.39 -5.39
N ALA A 54 -15.25 -25.97 -4.16
CA ALA A 54 -14.42 -24.80 -3.87
C ALA A 54 -12.92 -25.11 -3.87
N GLY A 55 -12.51 -26.36 -3.62
CA GLY A 55 -11.12 -26.83 -3.58
C GLY A 55 -10.33 -26.40 -2.34
N PHE A 56 -11.00 -25.97 -1.27
CA PHE A 56 -10.35 -25.58 -0.02
C PHE A 56 -11.26 -25.80 1.19
N ALA A 57 -10.65 -26.09 2.35
CA ALA A 57 -11.37 -26.21 3.63
C ALA A 57 -11.54 -24.86 4.34
N VAL A 58 -10.53 -24.00 4.23
CA VAL A 58 -10.51 -22.63 4.77
C VAL A 58 -9.76 -21.75 3.78
N ALA A 59 -10.38 -20.68 3.32
CA ALA A 59 -9.69 -19.64 2.55
C ALA A 59 -9.54 -18.38 3.40
N HIS A 60 -8.33 -17.83 3.39
CA HIS A 60 -8.06 -16.48 3.86
C HIS A 60 -7.97 -15.57 2.64
N THR A 61 -8.80 -14.54 2.58
CA THR A 61 -8.71 -13.52 1.55
C THR A 61 -8.70 -12.14 2.16
N TYR A 62 -8.17 -11.17 1.42
CA TYR A 62 -8.14 -9.78 1.81
C TYR A 62 -9.24 -9.03 1.04
N ALA A 63 -10.04 -8.23 1.75
CA ALA A 63 -11.03 -7.35 1.14
C ALA A 63 -10.71 -5.88 1.39
N GLY A 64 -11.19 -5.02 0.48
CA GLY A 64 -10.92 -3.58 0.45
C GLY A 64 -9.65 -3.23 -0.33
N LYS A 65 -9.45 -1.95 -0.71
CA LYS A 65 -8.23 -1.51 -1.40
C LYS A 65 -7.00 -1.39 -0.48
N GLY A 66 -7.22 -1.40 0.84
CA GLY A 66 -6.16 -1.19 1.82
C GLY A 66 -5.07 -2.26 1.83
N TRP A 67 -5.34 -3.51 1.41
CA TRP A 67 -4.30 -4.53 1.28
C TRP A 67 -3.39 -4.29 0.07
N GLN A 68 -3.93 -3.70 -1.00
CA GLN A 68 -3.16 -3.36 -2.20
C GLN A 68 -2.15 -2.26 -1.90
N GLN A 69 -2.51 -1.30 -1.04
CA GLN A 69 -1.59 -0.28 -0.56
C GLN A 69 -0.40 -0.84 0.24
N VAL A 70 -0.58 -1.99 0.90
CA VAL A 70 0.50 -2.67 1.62
C VAL A 70 1.47 -3.33 0.64
N LEU A 71 0.99 -3.89 -0.47
CA LEU A 71 1.86 -4.46 -1.49
C LEU A 71 2.87 -3.45 -2.04
N ALA A 72 2.44 -2.19 -2.21
CA ALA A 72 3.30 -1.12 -2.66
C ALA A 72 4.49 -0.86 -1.73
N GLN A 73 4.29 -1.03 -0.43
CA GLN A 73 5.29 -0.80 0.61
C GLN A 73 6.21 -2.00 0.82
N THR A 74 5.71 -3.22 0.62
CA THR A 74 6.47 -4.44 0.89
C THR A 74 7.47 -4.80 -0.20
N GLY A 75 7.35 -4.20 -1.40
CA GLY A 75 8.19 -4.55 -2.54
C GLY A 75 7.93 -5.97 -3.04
N MET A 76 6.71 -6.48 -2.85
CA MET A 76 6.27 -7.71 -3.51
C MET A 76 5.94 -7.41 -4.98
N PRO A 77 6.16 -8.33 -5.93
CA PRO A 77 5.83 -8.10 -7.33
C PRO A 77 4.33 -7.84 -7.57
N TYR A 78 4.01 -6.73 -8.23
CA TYR A 78 2.67 -6.40 -8.73
C TYR A 78 2.74 -5.45 -9.93
N THR A 79 1.66 -5.37 -10.70
CA THR A 79 1.59 -4.45 -11.85
C THR A 79 1.31 -3.03 -11.36
N ILE A 80 2.22 -2.10 -11.63
CA ILE A 80 2.03 -0.67 -11.40
C ILE A 80 1.55 -0.04 -12.71
N THR A 81 0.43 0.67 -12.70
CA THR A 81 -0.15 1.28 -13.91
C THR A 81 -0.23 2.80 -13.86
N ALA A 82 -0.17 3.40 -12.67
CA ALA A 82 -0.10 4.84 -12.49
C ALA A 82 0.75 5.19 -11.27
N LEU A 83 1.43 6.33 -11.34
CA LEU A 83 2.21 6.88 -10.24
C LEU A 83 1.82 8.34 -10.01
N THR A 84 1.73 8.72 -8.74
CA THR A 84 1.57 10.12 -8.32
C THR A 84 2.74 10.48 -7.40
N ALA A 85 3.56 11.43 -7.84
CA ALA A 85 4.67 11.94 -7.05
C ALA A 85 4.29 13.28 -6.39
N SER A 86 4.66 13.45 -5.13
CA SER A 86 4.33 14.64 -4.34
C SER A 86 5.46 14.95 -3.36
N ILE A 87 5.60 16.23 -2.98
CA ILE A 87 6.57 16.64 -1.96
C ILE A 87 5.93 16.52 -0.58
N VAL A 88 6.65 15.89 0.35
CA VAL A 88 6.30 15.88 1.77
C VAL A 88 7.31 16.76 2.51
N GLY A 89 6.81 17.90 2.97
CA GLY A 89 7.61 18.95 3.59
C GLY A 89 7.63 20.22 2.74
N PRO A 90 8.63 21.09 2.95
CA PRO A 90 8.70 22.36 2.23
C PRO A 90 8.99 22.10 0.74
N THR A 91 8.25 22.81 -0.13
CA THR A 91 8.52 22.88 -1.58
C THR A 91 9.58 23.91 -1.94
N THR A 92 9.95 24.76 -0.98
CA THR A 92 11.00 25.78 -1.09
C THR A 92 12.09 25.50 -0.06
N LEU A 93 13.31 25.30 -0.53
CA LEU A 93 14.49 25.04 0.29
C LEU A 93 15.40 26.25 0.25
N ALA A 94 16.04 26.57 1.37
CA ALA A 94 16.98 27.67 1.46
C ALA A 94 18.27 27.35 0.68
N GLU A 95 18.69 28.27 -0.18
CA GLU A 95 19.97 28.20 -0.88
C GLU A 95 21.14 27.99 0.09
N GLY A 96 22.07 27.10 -0.25
CA GLY A 96 23.24 26.77 0.56
C GLY A 96 22.95 26.01 1.88
N ASN A 97 21.67 25.85 2.27
CA ASN A 97 21.31 25.17 3.52
C ASN A 97 21.26 23.65 3.36
N THR A 98 22.43 23.02 3.51
CA THR A 98 22.59 21.55 3.43
C THR A 98 21.93 20.78 4.60
N SER A 99 21.47 21.47 5.63
CA SER A 99 20.74 20.86 6.75
C SER A 99 19.23 20.78 6.51
N GLN A 100 18.71 21.52 5.53
CA GLN A 100 17.33 21.43 5.12
C GLN A 100 17.16 20.34 4.05
N SER A 101 16.13 19.53 4.18
CA SER A 101 15.77 18.54 3.15
C SER A 101 14.26 18.42 3.01
N THR A 102 13.83 17.91 1.86
CA THR A 102 12.44 17.52 1.61
C THR A 102 12.40 16.18 0.90
N GLN A 103 11.28 15.48 1.03
CA GLN A 103 11.14 14.13 0.52
C GLN A 103 10.11 14.07 -0.60
N VAL A 104 10.49 13.52 -1.75
CA VAL A 104 9.53 13.09 -2.77
C VAL A 104 8.90 11.78 -2.30
N VAL A 105 7.58 11.77 -2.14
CA VAL A 105 6.79 10.56 -1.88
C VAL A 105 6.02 10.21 -3.14
N VAL A 106 6.18 8.96 -3.56
CA VAL A 106 5.53 8.40 -4.74
C VAL A 106 4.47 7.41 -4.28
N LYS A 107 3.26 7.58 -4.81
CA LYS A 107 2.12 6.69 -4.59
C LYS A 107 1.74 5.97 -5.88
N ASP A 108 1.22 4.76 -5.76
CA ASP A 108 0.70 3.97 -6.88
C ASP A 108 -0.78 4.26 -7.20
N GLN A 109 -1.36 3.51 -8.14
CA GLN A 109 -2.77 3.60 -8.52
C GLN A 109 -3.77 3.32 -7.39
N TRP A 110 -3.34 2.71 -6.30
CA TRP A 110 -4.18 2.39 -5.14
C TRP A 110 -3.93 3.34 -3.96
N GLY A 111 -3.02 4.30 -4.12
CA GLY A 111 -2.63 5.27 -3.10
C GLY A 111 -1.58 4.73 -2.11
N GLY A 112 -1.04 3.52 -2.35
CA GLY A 112 0.02 2.95 -1.54
C GLY A 112 1.34 3.66 -1.80
N ILE A 113 2.13 3.89 -0.74
CA ILE A 113 3.47 4.46 -0.89
C ILE A 113 4.37 3.40 -1.53
N VAL A 114 4.96 3.74 -2.67
CA VAL A 114 5.88 2.85 -3.38
C VAL A 114 7.20 2.78 -2.62
N ALA A 115 7.70 1.57 -2.39
CA ALA A 115 8.97 1.35 -1.71
C ALA A 115 10.12 2.11 -2.41
N PRO A 116 10.97 2.86 -1.69
CA PRO A 116 12.06 3.63 -2.29
C PRO A 116 13.07 2.81 -3.10
N SER A 117 13.23 1.51 -2.78
CA SER A 117 14.09 0.59 -3.52
C SER A 117 13.63 0.30 -4.95
N LEU A 118 12.37 0.60 -5.27
CA LEU A 118 11.78 0.41 -6.60
C LEU A 118 11.80 1.70 -7.43
N LEU A 119 12.36 2.78 -6.90
CA LEU A 119 12.37 4.09 -7.52
C LEU A 119 13.79 4.48 -7.94
N ASN A 120 13.86 5.32 -8.96
CA ASN A 120 15.05 6.04 -9.34
C ASN A 120 14.67 7.51 -9.55
N CYS A 121 14.78 8.31 -8.49
CA CYS A 121 14.53 9.73 -8.54
C CYS A 121 15.77 10.49 -9.00
N THR A 122 15.60 11.44 -9.92
CA THR A 122 16.69 12.28 -10.42
C THR A 122 16.25 13.74 -10.51
N GLY A 123 17.14 14.67 -10.18
CA GLY A 123 16.90 16.10 -10.38
C GLY A 123 16.96 16.47 -11.86
N VAL A 124 16.16 17.44 -12.29
CA VAL A 124 16.36 18.10 -13.59
C VAL A 124 17.42 19.19 -13.49
N THR A 125 18.02 19.55 -14.63
CA THR A 125 19.20 20.41 -14.77
C THR A 125 19.10 21.80 -14.12
N ALA A 126 17.88 22.29 -13.85
CA ALA A 126 17.64 23.60 -13.22
C ALA A 126 17.59 23.58 -11.68
N LEU A 127 17.70 22.40 -11.05
CA LEU A 127 17.64 22.24 -9.60
C LEU A 127 19.06 22.15 -9.01
N THR A 128 19.46 23.16 -8.22
CA THR A 128 20.73 23.18 -7.46
C THR A 128 20.60 22.45 -6.12
N ALA A 129 20.24 21.17 -6.23
CA ALA A 129 20.12 20.27 -5.09
C ALA A 129 20.61 18.88 -5.47
N THR A 130 21.10 18.16 -4.46
CA THR A 130 21.31 16.72 -4.57
C THR A 130 19.97 16.02 -4.44
N VAL A 131 19.69 15.08 -5.36
CA VAL A 131 18.51 14.21 -5.31
C VAL A 131 18.99 12.78 -5.20
N THR A 132 18.64 12.12 -4.10
CA THR A 132 18.95 10.68 -3.94
C THR A 132 17.99 9.84 -4.80
N PRO A 133 18.35 8.61 -5.18
CA PRO A 133 17.42 7.70 -5.88
C PRO A 133 16.11 7.45 -5.14
N ALA A 134 16.15 7.53 -3.80
CA ALA A 134 14.99 7.41 -2.92
C ALA A 134 14.11 8.68 -2.85
N GLY A 135 14.51 9.77 -3.52
CA GLY A 135 13.73 11.01 -3.60
C GLY A 135 13.98 12.03 -2.48
N LEU A 136 14.99 11.84 -1.63
CA LEU A 136 15.43 12.88 -0.71
C LEU A 136 16.15 13.98 -1.49
N VAL A 137 15.70 15.22 -1.30
CA VAL A 137 16.24 16.42 -1.96
C VAL A 137 16.88 17.32 -0.92
N THR A 138 18.16 17.63 -1.13
CA THR A 138 18.96 18.46 -0.21
C THR A 138 19.71 19.52 -1.02
N PRO A 139 19.59 20.83 -0.69
CA PRO A 139 20.32 21.89 -1.37
C PRO A 139 21.83 21.65 -1.33
N THR A 140 22.53 22.06 -2.38
CA THR A 140 24.00 22.05 -2.41
C THR A 140 24.57 23.30 -1.74
N ALA A 141 25.71 23.17 -1.05
CA ALA A 141 26.36 24.28 -0.33
C ALA A 141 26.68 25.50 -1.21
N ASP A 142 27.06 25.26 -2.46
CA ASP A 142 27.45 26.31 -3.43
C ASP A 142 26.41 26.50 -4.55
N GLY A 143 25.18 26.02 -4.33
CA GLY A 143 24.11 26.11 -5.32
C GLY A 143 23.64 27.55 -5.47
N THR A 144 23.47 28.04 -6.70
CA THR A 144 22.69 29.26 -6.96
C THR A 144 21.21 28.88 -7.01
N GLY A 145 20.32 29.69 -6.43
CA GLY A 145 18.88 29.40 -6.40
C GLY A 145 18.30 29.06 -7.78
N GLY A 146 17.31 28.17 -7.81
CA GLY A 146 16.71 27.65 -9.02
C GLY A 146 15.42 26.89 -8.75
N THR A 147 14.52 26.87 -9.74
CA THR A 147 13.32 26.03 -9.70
C THR A 147 13.47 24.90 -10.69
N GLY A 148 13.25 23.67 -10.23
CA GLY A 148 13.28 22.47 -11.05
C GLY A 148 12.20 21.49 -10.63
N ALA A 149 12.23 20.31 -11.24
CA ALA A 149 11.37 19.19 -10.90
C ALA A 149 12.19 17.95 -10.63
N VAL A 150 11.63 17.00 -9.88
CA VAL A 150 12.23 15.69 -9.66
C VAL A 150 11.60 14.68 -10.60
N ASN A 151 12.40 14.13 -11.51
CA ASN A 151 11.96 13.01 -12.32
C ASN A 151 11.88 11.76 -11.47
N VAL A 152 10.83 10.97 -11.68
CA VAL A 152 10.61 9.70 -10.99
C VAL A 152 10.47 8.61 -12.04
N ALA A 153 11.35 7.62 -11.98
CA ALA A 153 11.27 6.41 -12.78
C ALA A 153 11.15 5.17 -11.89
N LEU A 154 10.52 4.12 -12.42
CA LEU A 154 10.52 2.80 -11.79
C LEU A 154 11.81 2.05 -12.12
N ASN A 155 12.35 1.37 -11.12
CA ASN A 155 13.46 0.44 -11.23
C ASN A 155 13.01 -0.93 -10.70
N LEU A 156 12.28 -1.67 -11.52
CA LEU A 156 11.69 -2.95 -11.12
C LEU A 156 12.72 -4.08 -11.19
N PRO A 157 12.88 -4.89 -10.12
CA PRO A 157 13.71 -6.08 -10.16
C PRO A 157 13.27 -7.09 -11.22
N SER A 158 14.19 -7.98 -11.63
CA SER A 158 13.87 -9.12 -12.48
C SER A 158 12.73 -9.97 -11.87
N GLY A 159 11.82 -10.43 -12.72
CA GLY A 159 10.65 -11.23 -12.31
C GLY A 159 9.43 -10.42 -11.90
N TRP A 160 9.52 -9.09 -11.86
CA TRP A 160 8.35 -8.24 -11.73
C TRP A 160 7.55 -8.19 -13.04
N PRO A 161 6.20 -8.08 -12.96
CA PRO A 161 5.40 -7.85 -14.14
C PRO A 161 5.76 -6.49 -14.78
N ALA A 162 5.62 -6.41 -16.10
CA ALA A 162 5.89 -5.18 -16.83
C ALA A 162 5.01 -4.02 -16.31
N SER A 163 5.62 -2.85 -16.16
CA SER A 163 4.96 -1.60 -15.79
C SER A 163 5.37 -0.49 -16.75
N THR A 164 4.41 0.37 -17.11
CA THR A 164 4.62 1.54 -17.98
C THR A 164 4.37 2.86 -17.24
N ALA A 165 4.21 2.81 -15.92
CA ALA A 165 3.79 3.97 -15.16
C ALA A 165 4.90 5.04 -15.12
N THR A 166 4.50 6.28 -15.38
CA THR A 166 5.32 7.47 -15.18
C THR A 166 4.59 8.40 -14.23
N ALA A 167 5.33 9.14 -13.39
CA ALA A 167 4.75 10.15 -12.54
C ALA A 167 4.98 11.53 -13.16
N THR A 168 4.02 12.44 -13.00
CA THR A 168 4.27 13.86 -13.26
C THR A 168 5.34 14.36 -12.28
N PRO A 169 6.45 14.95 -12.75
CA PRO A 169 7.52 15.44 -11.88
C PRO A 169 7.03 16.53 -10.90
N PRO A 170 7.18 16.37 -9.58
CA PRO A 170 6.87 17.44 -8.63
C PRO A 170 7.92 18.55 -8.71
N ALA A 171 7.46 19.80 -8.68
CA ALA A 171 8.33 20.97 -8.70
C ALA A 171 8.88 21.29 -7.29
N ILE A 172 10.13 21.74 -7.25
CA ILE A 172 10.85 22.21 -6.06
C ILE A 172 11.62 23.48 -6.41
N THR A 173 11.65 24.44 -5.49
CA THR A 173 12.46 25.65 -5.60
C THR A 173 13.55 25.64 -4.53
N VAL A 174 14.77 25.99 -4.92
CA VAL A 174 15.87 26.37 -4.03
C VAL A 174 16.05 27.89 -4.15
N ALA A 175 15.94 28.64 -3.07
CA ALA A 175 15.98 30.11 -3.07
C ALA A 175 16.42 30.68 -1.72
#